data_AF-A0A2U1Q0B7-F1
#
_entry.id   AF-A0A2U1Q0B7-F1
#
_cell.length_a   1.000
_cell.length_b   1.000
_cell.length_c   1.000
_cell.angle_alpha   90.00
_cell.angle_beta   90.00
_cell.angle_gamma   90.00
#
_symmetry.space_group_name_H-M   'P 1'
#
loop_
_entity.id
_entity.type
_entity.pdbx_description
1 polymer ?
#
loop_
_entity_poly.entity_id
_entity_poly.type
_entity_poly.pdbx_seq_one_letter_code
_entity_poly.pdbx_strand_id
1 'polypeptide(L)'
;MGKKYSNMMGLWDMKTIFHCSIVVFFFGGLATLSYNRNIIQEAAISTAQVTQPTILTRTIETPIVIPTPIVIPTTIPIATETDTETTNVKEQADEEVNEGTLVFDHQRRLKIASPSITETCDLFSGQWVYDNKSHYPLYREDECSFLHGDLACQTYGRKDSKYQKWRWQPHGCDFPRFDSKQMIEKLRNKRLLFVGDSVNRNQWDSMMCMLHTSIPGEKKLGQGLNKTLYTFRSNDYNISVDYYWAPMLVESNGDDPSNHRLDHRTIRVKSIEKHAKHWLDADFLVFNTYLWWRLPIIKFLKGPGSLLGGPAQDYDEVNNVRAYKMVLNTWSKWVHANIDPAKTKMFFMGLTATHSKATDWGGKRDGSCYKEIEPVMKEGFWESGTDLKMLRILESSLEKLKAKGTNVQFINITQLTQARKDAHPTVHRRLWRPLTDEQIKNPQRSSDCTHWCLPGVPDIWNELLLAYIFRSTETASE
;
A
#
# COMPACT_ATOMS: atom_id res chain seq x y z
N MET A 1 -54.34 29.23 34.15
CA MET A 1 -53.27 29.26 35.17
C MET A 1 -51.95 29.07 34.43
N GLY A 2 -50.93 29.93 34.36
CA GLY A 2 -50.55 31.14 35.09
C GLY A 2 -49.04 31.05 35.44
N LYS A 3 -48.22 32.01 34.96
CA LYS A 3 -46.77 32.31 35.21
C LYS A 3 -45.77 31.72 34.20
N LYS A 4 -45.14 32.54 33.34
CA LYS A 4 -44.00 33.51 33.52
C LYS A 4 -42.66 32.83 33.83
N TYR A 5 -41.71 32.92 32.89
CA TYR A 5 -40.27 32.99 33.18
C TYR A 5 -39.69 34.23 32.50
N SER A 6 -38.98 35.01 33.32
CA SER A 6 -38.44 36.33 33.02
C SER A 6 -36.98 36.24 32.57
N ASN A 7 -36.61 37.18 31.70
CA ASN A 7 -35.24 37.59 31.37
C ASN A 7 -34.36 37.79 32.61
N MET A 8 -33.08 37.44 32.47
CA MET A 8 -32.00 38.03 33.25
C MET A 8 -30.75 38.17 32.36
N MET A 9 -30.62 39.34 31.73
CA MET A 9 -29.40 39.83 31.08
C MET A 9 -28.64 40.62 32.14
N GLY A 10 -27.53 40.07 32.64
CA GLY A 10 -26.64 40.74 33.59
C GLY A 10 -25.55 41.51 32.85
N LEU A 11 -25.53 42.84 33.03
CA LEU A 11 -24.44 43.72 32.63
C LEU A 11 -23.14 43.30 33.34
N TRP A 12 -22.07 43.09 32.56
CA TRP A 12 -20.71 43.01 33.10
C TRP A 12 -20.02 44.37 32.93
N ASP A 13 -19.48 44.86 34.05
CA ASP A 13 -18.79 46.13 34.22
C ASP A 13 -17.52 46.21 33.35
N MET A 14 -17.41 47.29 32.58
CA MET A 14 -16.35 47.57 31.60
C MET A 14 -14.97 47.77 32.25
N LYS A 15 -14.90 47.97 33.57
CA LYS A 15 -13.63 48.07 34.31
C LYS A 15 -12.95 46.71 34.57
N THR A 16 -13.71 45.62 34.61
CA THR A 16 -13.17 44.26 34.84
C THR A 16 -12.50 43.69 33.58
N ILE A 17 -12.94 44.12 32.39
CA ILE A 17 -12.39 43.67 31.09
C ILE A 17 -11.01 44.30 30.81
N PHE A 18 -10.75 45.51 31.31
CA PHE A 18 -9.47 46.19 31.09
C PHE A 18 -8.32 45.60 31.92
N HIS A 19 -8.61 45.11 33.13
CA HIS A 19 -7.59 44.48 33.98
C HIS A 19 -7.23 43.04 33.54
N CYS A 20 -8.16 42.27 32.97
CA CYS A 20 -7.84 40.94 32.42
C CYS A 20 -6.98 41.00 31.15
N SER A 21 -7.09 42.07 30.36
CA SER A 21 -6.36 42.20 29.09
C SER A 21 -4.86 42.48 29.28
N ILE A 22 -4.47 43.15 30.38
CA ILE A 22 -3.07 43.50 30.67
C ILE A 22 -2.28 42.28 31.20
N VAL A 23 -2.93 41.36 31.92
CA VAL A 23 -2.26 40.16 32.47
C VAL A 23 -1.94 39.13 31.38
N VAL A 24 -2.78 39.02 30.34
CA VAL A 24 -2.54 38.10 29.22
C VAL A 24 -1.37 38.54 28.34
N PHE A 25 -1.16 39.85 28.16
CA PHE A 25 -0.05 40.37 27.35
C PHE A 25 1.32 40.25 28.04
N PHE A 26 1.41 40.39 29.37
CA PHE A 26 2.69 40.32 30.08
C PHE A 26 3.21 38.88 30.28
N PHE A 27 2.32 37.89 30.48
CA PHE A 27 2.75 36.49 30.62
C PHE A 27 2.86 35.74 29.28
N GLY A 28 2.12 36.15 28.25
CA GLY A 28 2.24 35.55 26.90
C GLY A 28 3.54 35.91 26.17
N GLY A 29 4.09 37.11 26.40
CA GLY A 29 5.32 37.58 25.76
C GLY A 29 6.62 36.96 26.29
N LEU A 30 6.65 36.54 27.57
CA LEU A 30 7.82 35.91 28.17
C LEU A 30 7.99 34.43 27.74
N ALA A 31 6.89 33.73 27.47
CA ALA A 31 6.92 32.35 27.00
C ALA A 31 7.42 32.22 25.55
N THR A 32 7.13 33.22 24.70
CA THR A 32 7.58 33.25 23.29
C THR A 32 9.05 33.62 23.15
N LEU A 33 9.61 34.45 24.05
CA LEU A 33 11.04 34.77 24.09
C LEU A 33 11.91 33.60 24.60
N SER A 34 11.39 32.79 25.53
CA SER A 34 12.07 31.57 26.01
C SER A 34 12.12 30.48 24.93
N TYR A 35 11.03 30.30 24.17
CA TYR A 35 10.95 29.31 23.09
C TYR A 35 11.87 29.64 21.91
N ASN A 36 11.96 30.91 21.51
CA ASN A 36 12.87 31.34 20.44
C ASN A 36 14.36 31.23 20.78
N ARG A 37 14.73 31.30 22.06
CA ARG A 37 16.14 31.17 22.49
C ARG A 37 16.65 29.73 22.38
N ASN A 38 15.79 28.72 22.56
CA ASN A 38 16.14 27.31 22.40
C ASN A 38 16.27 26.89 20.92
N ILE A 39 15.50 27.47 20.01
CA ILE A 39 15.56 27.15 18.57
C ILE A 39 16.89 27.65 17.94
N ILE A 40 17.42 28.77 18.40
CA ILE A 40 18.66 29.36 17.83
C ILE A 40 19.92 28.61 18.30
N GLN A 41 19.85 27.85 19.39
CA GLN A 41 21.01 27.12 19.92
C GLN A 41 21.24 25.76 19.25
N GLU A 42 20.25 25.19 18.55
CA GLU A 42 20.40 23.96 17.75
C GLU A 42 20.88 24.21 16.30
N ALA A 43 20.87 25.46 15.83
CA ALA A 43 21.26 25.81 14.46
C ALA A 43 22.75 26.17 14.27
N ALA A 44 23.57 26.05 15.33
CA ALA A 44 24.98 26.45 15.30
C ALA A 44 25.93 25.33 15.79
N ILE A 45 25.98 24.20 15.07
CA ILE A 45 27.18 23.35 15.02
C ILE A 45 27.41 22.95 13.56
N SER A 46 28.25 23.74 12.89
CA SER A 46 28.79 23.48 11.57
C SER A 46 30.11 22.71 11.71
N THR A 47 30.29 21.75 10.80
CA THR A 47 31.59 21.27 10.26
C THR A 47 32.66 20.84 11.27
N ALA A 48 32.74 19.53 11.54
CA ALA A 48 33.97 18.88 11.95
C ALA A 48 34.36 17.84 10.88
N GLN A 49 35.53 18.03 10.25
CA GLN A 49 36.15 17.05 9.37
C GLN A 49 36.45 15.78 10.16
N VAL A 50 36.02 14.62 9.64
CA VAL A 50 36.32 13.31 10.23
C VAL A 50 37.73 12.90 9.82
N THR A 51 38.70 13.09 10.70
CA THR A 51 39.98 12.35 10.67
C THR A 51 39.81 11.01 11.38
N GLN A 52 40.16 9.91 10.70
CA GLN A 52 40.15 8.55 11.26
C GLN A 52 41.13 8.41 12.45
N PRO A 53 40.76 7.71 13.54
CA PRO A 53 41.72 7.25 14.51
C PRO A 53 42.19 5.82 14.18
N THR A 54 43.51 5.66 14.08
CA THR A 54 44.23 4.39 14.04
C THR A 54 44.02 3.63 15.36
N ILE A 55 43.42 2.44 15.31
CA ILE A 55 43.29 1.56 16.48
C ILE A 55 44.53 0.68 16.58
N LEU A 56 45.30 0.87 17.64
CA LEU A 56 46.33 -0.06 18.12
C LEU A 56 45.65 -1.33 18.64
N THR A 57 45.85 -2.46 17.95
CA THR A 57 45.46 -3.79 18.41
C THR A 57 46.38 -4.23 19.54
N ARG A 58 45.83 -4.39 20.75
CA ARG A 58 46.46 -5.12 21.85
C ARG A 58 45.73 -6.46 22.01
N THR A 59 46.37 -7.53 21.56
CA THR A 59 45.92 -8.92 21.74
C THR A 59 46.02 -9.31 23.21
N ILE A 60 44.91 -9.77 23.79
CA ILE A 60 44.89 -10.51 25.05
C ILE A 60 44.26 -11.87 24.72
N GLU A 61 45.10 -12.90 24.75
CA GLU A 61 44.68 -14.30 24.62
C GLU A 61 44.20 -14.80 25.98
N THR A 62 42.96 -15.31 26.04
CA THR A 62 42.52 -16.21 27.10
C THR A 62 41.88 -17.45 26.46
N PRO A 63 42.20 -18.67 26.92
CA PRO A 63 41.76 -19.90 26.27
C PRO A 63 40.31 -20.23 26.64
N ILE A 64 39.48 -20.44 25.62
CA ILE A 64 38.10 -20.95 25.76
C ILE A 64 38.15 -22.49 25.65
N VAL A 65 37.70 -23.15 26.72
CA VAL A 65 37.51 -24.61 26.79
C VAL A 65 36.21 -24.98 26.09
N ILE A 66 36.29 -25.87 25.09
CA ILE A 66 35.16 -26.39 24.31
C ILE A 66 34.68 -27.70 24.96
N PRO A 67 33.41 -27.85 25.39
CA PRO A 67 32.87 -29.15 25.74
C PRO A 67 32.34 -29.89 24.49
N THR A 68 32.67 -31.18 24.41
CA THR A 68 32.29 -32.15 23.37
C THR A 68 30.79 -32.45 23.34
N PRO A 69 30.21 -32.80 22.16
CA PRO A 69 28.78 -33.06 22.03
C PRO A 69 28.37 -34.44 22.54
N ILE A 70 27.26 -34.47 23.28
CA ILE A 70 26.58 -35.67 23.78
C ILE A 70 25.79 -36.32 22.64
N VAL A 71 26.06 -37.59 22.38
CA VAL A 71 25.32 -38.44 21.43
C VAL A 71 24.11 -39.05 22.13
N ILE A 72 22.90 -38.83 21.61
CA ILE A 72 21.66 -39.47 22.05
C ILE A 72 21.25 -40.49 20.97
N PRO A 73 21.09 -41.78 21.29
CA PRO A 73 20.59 -42.76 20.33
C PRO A 73 19.06 -42.72 20.27
N THR A 74 18.48 -42.69 19.07
CA THR A 74 17.04 -42.89 18.86
C THR A 74 16.84 -44.03 17.88
N THR A 75 16.54 -45.21 18.41
CA THR A 75 15.96 -46.35 17.69
C THR A 75 14.47 -46.39 17.98
N ILE A 76 13.63 -46.34 16.95
CA ILE A 76 12.23 -46.80 16.97
C ILE A 76 11.96 -47.56 15.65
N PRO A 77 11.22 -48.68 15.68
CA PRO A 77 11.21 -49.68 14.60
C PRO A 77 10.21 -49.37 13.48
N ILE A 78 10.54 -49.95 12.33
CA ILE A 78 9.73 -50.08 11.12
C ILE A 78 8.65 -51.14 11.34
N ALA A 79 7.40 -50.81 11.02
CA ALA A 79 6.34 -51.79 10.78
C ALA A 79 5.96 -51.72 9.29
N THR A 80 6.15 -52.85 8.63
CA THR A 80 5.70 -53.19 7.28
C THR A 80 4.23 -53.59 7.31
N GLU A 81 3.44 -53.09 6.35
CA GLU A 81 2.30 -53.86 5.84
C GLU A 81 2.10 -53.54 4.36
N THR A 82 2.11 -54.62 3.60
CA THR A 82 1.83 -54.77 2.18
C THR A 82 0.32 -54.67 1.94
N ASP A 83 -0.09 -54.05 0.84
CA ASP A 83 -1.12 -54.65 -0.01
C ASP A 83 -1.01 -54.14 -1.45
N THR A 84 -1.02 -55.11 -2.35
CA THR A 84 -0.94 -55.04 -3.80
C THR A 84 -2.32 -54.81 -4.41
N GLU A 85 -2.42 -53.90 -5.38
CA GLU A 85 -3.35 -54.10 -6.50
C GLU A 85 -2.82 -53.43 -7.77
N THR A 86 -2.51 -54.27 -8.75
CA THR A 86 -2.03 -53.97 -10.09
C THR A 86 -3.19 -53.63 -11.03
N THR A 87 -3.06 -52.57 -11.85
CA THR A 87 -3.57 -52.58 -13.23
C THR A 87 -2.63 -51.81 -14.17
N ASN A 88 -2.18 -52.51 -15.20
CA ASN A 88 -1.35 -52.07 -16.33
C ASN A 88 -2.22 -51.40 -17.41
N VAL A 89 -1.80 -50.27 -18.01
CA VAL A 89 -1.90 -50.02 -19.47
C VAL A 89 -0.81 -49.03 -19.96
N LYS A 90 0.20 -49.62 -20.63
CA LYS A 90 0.96 -49.24 -21.85
C LYS A 90 1.27 -47.78 -22.21
N GLU A 91 2.59 -47.51 -22.29
CA GLU A 91 3.25 -46.51 -23.17
C GLU A 91 3.22 -46.93 -24.65
N GLN A 92 3.15 -45.95 -25.55
CA GLN A 92 3.67 -46.06 -26.92
C GLN A 92 4.07 -44.67 -27.46
N ALA A 93 5.22 -44.63 -28.14
CA ALA A 93 5.93 -43.44 -28.62
C ALA A 93 5.74 -43.18 -30.13
N ASP A 94 6.08 -41.93 -30.51
CA ASP A 94 6.58 -41.38 -31.79
C ASP A 94 5.73 -41.36 -33.07
N GLU A 95 5.61 -40.17 -33.69
CA GLU A 95 5.96 -39.93 -35.12
C GLU A 95 6.02 -38.42 -35.49
N GLU A 96 7.16 -38.01 -36.05
CA GLU A 96 7.41 -36.74 -36.76
C GLU A 96 6.88 -36.79 -38.21
N VAL A 97 6.35 -35.67 -38.73
CA VAL A 97 6.36 -35.37 -40.18
C VAL A 97 6.53 -33.85 -40.40
N ASN A 98 7.46 -33.49 -41.28
CA ASN A 98 7.78 -32.14 -41.75
C ASN A 98 7.38 -31.94 -43.23
N GLU A 99 7.41 -30.66 -43.64
CA GLU A 99 7.43 -30.05 -44.98
C GLU A 99 6.14 -29.50 -45.60
N GLY A 100 6.22 -28.22 -45.98
CA GLY A 100 5.25 -27.52 -46.83
C GLY A 100 5.45 -26.00 -46.90
N THR A 101 6.51 -25.55 -47.57
CA THR A 101 6.81 -24.15 -47.93
C THR A 101 5.71 -23.52 -48.79
N LEU A 102 5.19 -22.34 -48.42
CA LEU A 102 4.67 -21.36 -49.39
C LEU A 102 5.00 -19.92 -48.93
N VAL A 103 5.85 -19.27 -49.72
CA VAL A 103 6.19 -17.85 -49.68
C VAL A 103 5.04 -17.05 -50.28
N PHE A 104 4.54 -16.03 -49.58
CA PHE A 104 3.99 -14.83 -50.22
C PHE A 104 4.33 -13.60 -49.37
N ASP A 105 5.28 -12.82 -49.89
CA ASP A 105 5.53 -11.44 -49.49
C ASP A 105 4.38 -10.56 -49.98
N HIS A 106 3.77 -9.81 -49.07
CA HIS A 106 3.27 -8.49 -49.45
C HIS A 106 3.37 -7.53 -48.27
N GLN A 107 4.43 -6.72 -48.29
CA GLN A 107 4.45 -5.41 -47.67
C GLN A 107 3.14 -4.65 -47.89
N ARG A 108 2.34 -4.55 -46.83
CA ARG A 108 1.33 -3.51 -46.67
C ARG A 108 1.43 -3.00 -45.23
N ARG A 109 1.84 -1.74 -45.08
CA ARG A 109 1.83 -1.00 -43.81
C ARG A 109 0.43 -1.11 -43.19
N LEU A 110 0.27 -1.98 -42.20
CA LEU A 110 -0.85 -1.91 -41.27
C LEU A 110 -0.48 -0.87 -40.21
N LYS A 111 -1.23 0.23 -40.21
CA LYS A 111 -1.33 1.09 -39.02
C LYS A 111 -1.78 0.17 -37.89
N ILE A 112 -0.90 -0.09 -36.93
CA ILE A 112 -1.22 -0.88 -35.73
C ILE A 112 -2.28 -0.06 -34.98
N ALA A 113 -3.54 -0.47 -35.15
CA ALA A 113 -4.59 -0.08 -34.23
C ALA A 113 -4.20 -0.63 -32.86
N SER A 114 -4.32 0.22 -31.83
CA SER A 114 -4.13 -0.14 -30.43
C SER A 114 -4.95 -1.41 -30.13
N PRO A 115 -4.39 -2.46 -29.49
CA PRO A 115 -5.18 -3.62 -29.13
C PRO A 115 -6.30 -3.15 -28.20
N SER A 116 -7.54 -3.24 -28.68
CA SER A 116 -8.70 -3.03 -27.82
C SER A 116 -8.70 -4.15 -26.78
N ILE A 117 -8.85 -3.79 -25.51
CA ILE A 117 -9.10 -4.76 -24.46
C ILE A 117 -10.48 -5.35 -24.76
N THR A 118 -10.52 -6.48 -25.47
CA THR A 118 -11.77 -7.20 -25.76
C THR A 118 -12.51 -7.43 -24.44
N GLU A 119 -13.85 -7.46 -24.48
CA GLU A 119 -14.69 -7.65 -23.28
C GLU A 119 -14.33 -8.91 -22.46
N THR A 120 -13.61 -9.87 -23.06
CA THR A 120 -13.31 -11.21 -22.53
C THR A 120 -11.95 -11.40 -21.85
N CYS A 121 -11.03 -10.43 -21.87
CA CYS A 121 -9.71 -10.63 -21.25
C CYS A 121 -9.72 -10.37 -19.73
N ASP A 122 -9.39 -11.38 -18.94
CA ASP A 122 -9.09 -11.23 -17.52
C ASP A 122 -7.66 -10.69 -17.33
N LEU A 123 -7.56 -9.39 -17.02
CA LEU A 123 -6.29 -8.70 -16.83
C LEU A 123 -5.56 -9.12 -15.54
N PHE A 124 -6.21 -9.85 -14.63
CA PHE A 124 -5.63 -10.29 -13.36
C PHE A 124 -5.16 -11.74 -13.38
N SER A 125 -5.46 -12.48 -14.46
CA SER A 125 -4.92 -13.81 -14.72
C SER A 125 -3.76 -13.70 -15.70
N GLY A 126 -2.54 -13.94 -15.21
CA GLY A 126 -1.33 -13.71 -15.97
C GLY A 126 -0.08 -14.22 -15.26
N GLN A 127 1.06 -13.78 -15.77
CA GLN A 127 2.38 -14.09 -15.22
C GLN A 127 3.31 -12.88 -15.30
N TRP A 128 4.33 -12.86 -14.45
CA TRP A 128 5.40 -11.89 -14.53
C TRP A 128 6.40 -12.31 -15.59
N VAL A 129 6.69 -11.39 -16.51
CA VAL A 129 7.66 -11.57 -17.58
C VAL A 129 8.75 -10.53 -17.43
N TYR A 130 10.01 -10.94 -17.56
CA TYR A 130 11.12 -10.00 -17.56
C TYR A 130 11.13 -9.20 -18.87
N ASP A 131 11.17 -7.88 -18.78
CA ASP A 131 11.18 -7.02 -19.94
C ASP A 131 12.60 -6.79 -20.49
N ASN A 132 12.93 -7.54 -21.54
CA ASN A 132 14.19 -7.39 -22.28
C ASN A 132 14.20 -6.17 -23.21
N LYS A 133 13.08 -5.45 -23.39
CA LYS A 133 12.92 -4.37 -24.38
C LYS A 133 13.09 -2.97 -23.81
N SER A 134 13.60 -2.86 -22.57
CA SER A 134 13.91 -1.59 -21.88
C SER A 134 12.72 -0.62 -21.73
N HIS A 135 11.49 -1.11 -21.69
CA HIS A 135 10.33 -0.26 -21.41
C HIS A 135 10.16 -0.01 -19.91
N TYR A 136 10.49 -1.02 -19.09
CA TYR A 136 10.47 -0.89 -17.64
C TYR A 136 11.86 -0.60 -17.05
N PRO A 137 11.94 0.21 -15.97
CA PRO A 137 10.81 0.89 -15.31
C PRO A 137 10.26 2.08 -16.14
N LEU A 138 9.02 2.48 -15.86
CA LEU A 138 8.33 3.58 -16.56
C LEU A 138 8.92 4.97 -16.26
N TYR A 139 9.66 5.08 -15.17
CA TYR A 139 10.39 6.28 -14.74
C TYR A 139 11.59 5.84 -13.88
N ARG A 140 12.58 6.71 -13.74
CA ARG A 140 13.68 6.49 -12.79
C ARG A 140 13.36 7.08 -11.42
N GLU A 141 13.88 6.47 -10.37
CA GLU A 141 13.64 6.88 -8.98
C GLU A 141 14.01 8.36 -8.74
N ASP A 142 15.12 8.83 -9.30
CA ASP A 142 15.63 10.19 -9.18
C ASP A 142 14.90 11.22 -10.05
N GLU A 143 14.08 10.78 -11.00
CA GLU A 143 13.25 11.67 -11.82
C GLU A 143 11.96 12.11 -11.11
N CYS A 144 11.56 11.41 -10.05
CA CYS A 144 10.37 11.75 -9.26
C CYS A 144 10.74 12.48 -7.98
N SER A 145 10.77 13.82 -8.03
CA SER A 145 11.15 14.65 -6.88
C SER A 145 10.22 14.54 -5.66
N PHE A 146 9.03 13.97 -5.84
CA PHE A 146 8.02 13.82 -4.79
C PHE A 146 8.04 12.44 -4.13
N LEU A 147 8.90 11.53 -4.58
CA LEU A 147 8.94 10.16 -4.07
C LEU A 147 9.32 10.15 -2.58
N HIS A 148 8.48 9.52 -1.76
CA HIS A 148 8.76 9.37 -0.34
C HIS A 148 9.93 8.41 -0.11
N GLY A 149 10.86 8.81 0.76
CA GLY A 149 12.11 8.08 0.99
C GLY A 149 11.95 6.68 1.60
N ASP A 150 10.78 6.34 2.15
CA ASP A 150 10.48 4.98 2.59
C ASP A 150 10.23 3.99 1.43
N LEU A 151 10.08 4.48 0.20
CA LEU A 151 9.85 3.71 -1.02
C LEU A 151 11.00 3.83 -2.05
N ALA A 152 11.91 4.80 -1.87
CA ALA A 152 13.04 5.12 -2.75
C ALA A 152 14.26 4.19 -2.51
N CYS A 153 14.14 2.93 -2.87
CA CYS A 153 15.10 1.90 -2.47
C CYS A 153 16.54 2.13 -2.97
N GLN A 154 16.73 2.63 -4.19
CA GLN A 154 18.08 2.85 -4.74
C GLN A 154 18.78 3.99 -4.01
N THR A 155 18.06 5.07 -3.69
CA THR A 155 18.54 6.20 -2.87
C THR A 155 19.03 5.72 -1.51
N TYR A 156 18.37 4.72 -0.92
CA TYR A 156 18.76 4.11 0.35
C TYR A 156 19.62 2.84 0.18
N GLY A 157 20.43 2.81 -0.88
CA GLY A 157 21.56 1.90 -1.03
C GLY A 157 21.23 0.52 -1.59
N ARG A 158 20.02 0.31 -2.13
CA ARG A 158 19.70 -0.92 -2.86
C ARG A 158 20.51 -0.96 -4.16
N LYS A 159 21.32 -2.01 -4.33
CA LYS A 159 22.25 -2.12 -5.47
C LYS A 159 21.66 -2.86 -6.67
N ASP A 160 20.78 -3.83 -6.43
CA ASP A 160 20.10 -4.55 -7.49
C ASP A 160 18.91 -3.73 -8.03
N SER A 161 18.67 -3.80 -9.33
CA SER A 161 17.57 -3.09 -10.01
C SER A 161 16.72 -4.00 -10.90
N LYS A 162 16.99 -5.31 -10.91
CA LYS A 162 16.23 -6.28 -11.73
C LYS A 162 14.74 -6.29 -11.38
N TYR A 163 14.39 -6.08 -10.11
CA TYR A 163 13.01 -6.02 -9.65
C TYR A 163 12.16 -4.96 -10.39
N GLN A 164 12.80 -3.91 -10.91
CA GLN A 164 12.14 -2.82 -11.64
C GLN A 164 11.77 -3.20 -13.08
N LYS A 165 12.31 -4.29 -13.61
CA LYS A 165 12.21 -4.68 -15.04
C LYS A 165 11.20 -5.80 -15.30
N TRP A 166 10.37 -6.11 -14.32
CA TRP A 166 9.32 -7.12 -14.48
C TRP A 166 8.02 -6.44 -14.90
N ARG A 167 7.38 -6.99 -15.92
CA ARG A 167 6.06 -6.56 -16.40
C ARG A 167 5.04 -7.67 -16.20
N TRP A 168 3.78 -7.29 -16.07
CA TRP A 168 2.68 -8.24 -16.04
C TRP A 168 2.17 -8.56 -17.44
N GLN A 169 1.99 -9.84 -17.76
CA GLN A 169 1.41 -10.31 -19.00
C GLN A 169 0.15 -11.13 -18.67
N PRO A 170 -1.05 -10.62 -18.98
CA PRO A 170 -2.27 -11.41 -18.95
C PRO A 170 -2.17 -12.62 -19.90
N HIS A 171 -2.77 -13.74 -19.51
CA HIS A 171 -2.75 -14.98 -20.31
C HIS A 171 -3.58 -14.87 -21.60
N GLY A 172 -4.71 -14.17 -21.54
CA GLY A 172 -5.70 -14.12 -22.62
C GLY A 172 -5.56 -12.95 -23.60
N CYS A 173 -4.67 -11.99 -23.34
CA CYS A 173 -4.47 -10.84 -24.21
C CYS A 173 -3.15 -10.12 -23.93
N ASP A 174 -2.78 -9.25 -24.86
CA ASP A 174 -1.74 -8.26 -24.62
C ASP A 174 -2.24 -7.13 -23.74
N PHE A 175 -1.41 -6.75 -22.78
CA PHE A 175 -1.68 -5.62 -21.92
C PHE A 175 -1.30 -4.32 -22.65
N PRO A 176 -2.23 -3.35 -22.79
CA PRO A 176 -1.90 -2.09 -23.44
C PRO A 176 -0.75 -1.39 -22.72
N ARG A 177 0.25 -0.95 -23.48
CA ARG A 177 1.38 -0.22 -22.90
C ARG A 177 0.90 1.09 -22.29
N PHE A 178 1.47 1.43 -21.14
CA PHE A 178 1.25 2.74 -20.53
C PHE A 178 1.77 3.85 -21.46
N ASP A 179 0.85 4.67 -21.96
CA ASP A 179 1.15 5.93 -22.64
C ASP A 179 0.78 7.07 -21.70
N SER A 180 1.81 7.71 -21.15
CA SER A 180 1.64 8.75 -20.16
C SER A 180 0.94 9.99 -20.71
N LYS A 181 1.19 10.38 -21.98
CA LYS A 181 0.54 11.54 -22.61
C LYS A 181 -0.95 11.29 -22.79
N GLN A 182 -1.31 10.11 -23.30
CA GLN A 182 -2.72 9.72 -23.41
C GLN A 182 -3.39 9.70 -22.04
N MET A 183 -2.69 9.19 -21.01
CA MET A 183 -3.25 9.10 -19.67
C MET A 183 -3.51 10.47 -19.04
N ILE A 184 -2.58 11.40 -19.22
CA ILE A 184 -2.71 12.78 -18.74
C ILE A 184 -3.94 13.44 -19.38
N GLU A 185 -4.15 13.29 -20.68
CA GLU A 185 -5.32 13.85 -21.35
C GLU A 185 -6.63 13.21 -20.86
N LYS A 186 -6.63 11.90 -20.63
CA LYS A 186 -7.80 11.19 -20.07
C LYS A 186 -8.11 11.60 -18.62
N LEU A 187 -7.11 12.03 -17.86
CA LEU A 187 -7.24 12.52 -16.49
C LEU A 187 -7.48 14.05 -16.43
N ARG A 188 -7.44 14.77 -17.55
CA ARG A 188 -7.64 16.23 -17.58
C ARG A 188 -8.99 16.60 -16.96
N ASN A 189 -8.99 17.61 -16.10
CA ASN A 189 -10.17 18.04 -15.34
C ASN A 189 -10.77 16.96 -14.41
N LYS A 190 -9.96 15.96 -14.00
CA LYS A 190 -10.41 14.88 -13.12
C LYS A 190 -9.70 14.89 -11.77
N ARG A 191 -10.44 14.43 -10.77
CA ARG A 191 -9.94 14.12 -9.44
C ARG A 191 -9.92 12.61 -9.20
N LEU A 192 -8.72 12.06 -9.07
CA LEU A 192 -8.47 10.68 -8.67
C LEU A 192 -8.10 10.66 -7.19
N LEU A 193 -8.86 9.96 -6.35
CA LEU A 193 -8.65 9.92 -4.91
C LEU A 193 -8.43 8.48 -4.42
N PHE A 194 -7.26 8.23 -3.85
CA PHE A 194 -6.91 7.01 -3.15
C PHE A 194 -7.30 7.13 -1.67
N VAL A 195 -7.95 6.11 -1.10
CA VAL A 195 -8.43 6.10 0.28
C VAL A 195 -8.08 4.77 0.93
N GLY A 196 -7.20 4.79 1.94
CA GLY A 196 -6.85 3.55 2.59
C GLY A 196 -5.64 3.62 3.51
N ASP A 197 -4.96 2.47 3.61
CA ASP A 197 -3.76 2.29 4.41
C ASP A 197 -2.47 2.72 3.69
N SER A 198 -1.33 2.41 4.28
CA SER A 198 -0.01 2.79 3.76
C SER A 198 0.37 2.10 2.44
N VAL A 199 -0.24 0.96 2.10
CA VAL A 199 -0.05 0.30 0.81
C VAL A 199 -0.80 1.07 -0.28
N ASN A 200 -1.94 1.67 0.05
CA ASN A 200 -2.64 2.53 -0.89
C ASN A 200 -1.90 3.86 -1.10
N ARG A 201 -1.22 4.38 -0.06
CA ARG A 201 -0.26 5.49 -0.23
C ARG A 201 0.87 5.10 -1.17
N ASN A 202 1.41 3.89 -1.03
CA ASN A 202 2.45 3.36 -1.92
C ASN A 202 2.01 3.34 -3.39
N GLN A 203 0.75 2.99 -3.66
CA GLN A 203 0.17 3.05 -5.00
C GLN A 203 -0.03 4.50 -5.48
N TRP A 204 -0.49 5.39 -4.61
CA TRP A 204 -0.63 6.82 -4.92
C TRP A 204 0.73 7.47 -5.25
N ASP A 205 1.79 7.16 -4.50
CA ASP A 205 3.15 7.62 -4.77
C ASP A 205 3.62 7.17 -6.16
N SER A 206 3.35 5.92 -6.52
CA SER A 206 3.61 5.40 -7.88
C SER A 206 2.83 6.17 -8.94
N MET A 207 1.52 6.38 -8.76
CA MET A 207 0.68 7.10 -9.72
C MET A 207 1.18 8.53 -9.93
N MET A 208 1.53 9.19 -8.84
CA MET A 208 2.13 10.52 -8.86
C MET A 208 3.43 10.52 -9.67
N CYS A 209 4.34 9.57 -9.44
CA CYS A 209 5.61 9.51 -10.17
C CYS A 209 5.44 9.18 -11.66
N MET A 210 4.54 8.26 -12.00
CA MET A 210 4.18 7.92 -13.39
C MET A 210 3.67 9.15 -14.17
N LEU A 211 2.94 10.05 -13.50
CA LEU A 211 2.43 11.28 -14.11
C LEU A 211 3.44 12.44 -14.04
N HIS A 212 4.21 12.56 -12.96
CA HIS A 212 5.14 13.66 -12.72
C HIS A 212 6.16 13.85 -13.85
N THR A 213 6.74 12.75 -14.31
CA THR A 213 7.77 12.71 -15.36
C THR A 213 7.23 13.11 -16.73
N SER A 214 5.91 12.99 -16.92
CA SER A 214 5.26 13.10 -18.22
C SER A 214 4.41 14.35 -18.40
N ILE A 215 3.90 14.92 -17.31
CA ILE A 215 3.21 16.21 -17.31
C ILE A 215 4.27 17.30 -17.52
N PRO A 216 4.20 18.19 -18.53
CA PRO A 216 5.05 19.37 -18.59
C PRO A 216 4.60 20.44 -17.56
N GLY A 217 5.47 21.38 -17.22
CA GLY A 217 5.13 22.53 -16.37
C GLY A 217 5.25 22.30 -14.87
N GLU A 218 4.69 23.23 -14.08
CA GLU A 218 4.77 23.23 -12.61
C GLU A 218 3.76 22.22 -12.03
N LYS A 219 4.23 21.39 -11.09
CA LYS A 219 3.37 20.49 -10.30
C LYS A 219 3.60 20.77 -8.83
N LYS A 220 2.55 20.61 -8.04
CA LYS A 220 2.59 20.89 -6.60
C LYS A 220 2.16 19.68 -5.83
N LEU A 221 2.88 19.39 -4.75
CA LEU A 221 2.44 18.45 -3.74
C LEU A 221 1.98 19.25 -2.52
N GLY A 222 0.67 19.23 -2.27
CA GLY A 222 0.04 19.88 -1.12
C GLY A 222 -0.28 18.88 0.00
N GLN A 223 -0.36 19.39 1.22
CA GLN A 223 -0.84 18.66 2.40
C GLN A 223 -2.01 19.42 3.02
N GLY A 224 -3.05 18.70 3.44
CA GLY A 224 -4.24 19.26 4.05
C GLY A 224 -4.75 18.39 5.20
N LEU A 225 -5.75 18.91 5.93
CA LEU A 225 -6.47 18.17 6.98
C LEU A 225 -5.54 17.51 8.02
N ASN A 226 -4.57 18.28 8.54
CA ASN A 226 -3.57 17.77 9.48
C ASN A 226 -2.82 16.53 8.94
N LYS A 227 -2.33 16.61 7.70
CA LYS A 227 -1.60 15.56 6.98
C LYS A 227 -2.42 14.31 6.64
N THR A 228 -3.74 14.32 6.82
CA THR A 228 -4.59 13.19 6.40
C THR A 228 -4.91 13.21 4.91
N LEU A 229 -4.77 14.37 4.25
CA LEU A 229 -4.95 14.51 2.80
C LEU A 229 -3.66 15.00 2.15
N TYR A 230 -3.19 14.29 1.13
CA TYR A 230 -2.12 14.71 0.23
C TYR A 230 -2.70 14.91 -1.17
N THR A 231 -2.27 15.97 -1.86
CA THR A 231 -2.77 16.29 -3.20
C THR A 231 -1.61 16.60 -4.12
N PHE A 232 -1.38 15.74 -5.11
CA PHE A 232 -0.55 16.05 -6.26
C PHE A 232 -1.39 16.77 -7.31
N ARG A 233 -0.96 17.96 -7.74
CA ARG A 233 -1.73 18.80 -8.66
C ARG A 233 -0.90 19.25 -9.86
N SER A 234 -1.52 19.16 -11.03
CA SER A 234 -1.10 19.85 -12.25
C SER A 234 -2.14 20.90 -12.60
N ASN A 235 -1.75 22.18 -12.60
CA ASN A 235 -2.67 23.28 -12.87
C ASN A 235 -3.02 23.36 -14.37
N ASP A 236 -2.03 23.20 -15.25
CA ASP A 236 -2.21 23.30 -16.71
C ASP A 236 -3.16 22.23 -17.27
N TYR A 237 -3.25 21.09 -16.59
CA TYR A 237 -4.17 20.00 -16.94
C TYR A 237 -5.38 19.91 -16.01
N ASN A 238 -5.42 20.74 -14.97
CA ASN A 238 -6.44 20.69 -13.92
C ASN A 238 -6.66 19.26 -13.40
N ILE A 239 -5.56 18.56 -13.10
CA ILE A 239 -5.57 17.19 -12.56
C ILE A 239 -5.26 17.26 -11.07
N SER A 240 -6.01 16.52 -10.25
CA SER A 240 -5.62 16.24 -8.87
C SER A 240 -5.58 14.73 -8.62
N VAL A 241 -4.44 14.26 -8.11
CA VAL A 241 -4.26 12.89 -7.63
C VAL A 241 -4.04 12.95 -6.13
N ASP A 242 -5.06 12.54 -5.41
CA ASP A 242 -5.17 12.69 -3.96
C ASP A 242 -4.97 11.37 -3.23
N TYR A 243 -4.47 11.46 -2.00
CA TYR A 243 -4.46 10.36 -1.04
C TYR A 243 -5.05 10.81 0.29
N TYR A 244 -6.06 10.07 0.76
CA TYR A 244 -6.68 10.25 2.07
C TYR A 244 -6.34 9.07 3.00
N TRP A 245 -5.71 9.37 4.13
CA TRP A 245 -5.36 8.42 5.16
C TRP A 245 -6.61 7.95 5.93
N ALA A 246 -7.06 6.73 5.63
CA ALA A 246 -8.12 6.05 6.38
C ALA A 246 -7.86 4.55 6.41
N PRO A 247 -6.82 4.08 7.15
CA PRO A 247 -6.31 2.71 7.02
C PRO A 247 -7.31 1.61 7.36
N MET A 248 -8.25 1.91 8.26
CA MET A 248 -9.34 1.02 8.67
C MET A 248 -10.69 1.44 8.07
N LEU A 249 -10.71 2.42 7.16
CA LEU A 249 -11.87 3.15 6.58
C LEU A 249 -12.73 3.90 7.60
N VAL A 250 -13.18 3.22 8.67
CA VAL A 250 -13.87 3.81 9.82
C VAL A 250 -12.89 4.53 10.76
N GLU A 251 -13.43 5.33 11.67
CA GLU A 251 -12.63 6.02 12.70
C GLU A 251 -11.85 5.03 13.57
N SER A 252 -10.55 5.31 13.76
CA SER A 252 -9.63 4.44 14.47
C SER A 252 -8.57 5.21 15.28
N ASN A 253 -7.93 4.52 16.21
CA ASN A 253 -6.75 5.05 16.91
C ASN A 253 -5.50 5.14 16.01
N GLY A 254 -5.57 4.74 14.75
CA GLY A 254 -4.50 4.88 13.77
C GLY A 254 -4.78 5.94 12.71
N ASP A 255 -5.77 6.80 12.89
CA ASP A 255 -6.10 7.87 11.94
C ASP A 255 -5.07 9.02 11.92
N ASP A 256 -4.08 9.02 12.83
CA ASP A 256 -2.96 9.98 12.81
C ASP A 256 -1.83 9.46 11.87
N PRO A 257 -1.58 10.10 10.72
CA PRO A 257 -0.57 9.65 9.75
C PRO A 257 0.87 9.70 10.26
N SER A 258 1.13 10.39 11.37
CA SER A 258 2.45 10.50 12.00
C SER A 258 2.59 9.60 13.23
N ASN A 259 1.53 9.47 14.03
CA ASN A 259 1.54 8.74 15.30
C ASN A 259 0.54 7.57 15.34
N HIS A 260 0.73 6.58 14.46
CA HIS A 260 -0.14 5.40 14.32
C HIS A 260 0.55 4.04 14.57
N ARG A 261 1.82 4.05 14.99
CA ARG A 261 2.59 2.82 15.29
C ARG A 261 2.22 2.30 16.68
N LEU A 262 1.07 1.65 16.74
CA LEU A 262 0.50 1.06 17.96
C LEU A 262 0.50 -0.47 17.81
N ASP A 263 0.62 -1.15 18.94
CA ASP A 263 0.56 -2.61 19.08
C ASP A 263 -0.87 -3.18 18.96
N HIS A 264 -1.89 -2.32 19.08
CA HIS A 264 -3.29 -2.67 18.95
C HIS A 264 -4.05 -1.69 18.06
N ARG A 265 -5.21 -2.14 17.58
CA ARG A 265 -6.15 -1.33 16.79
C ARG A 265 -7.48 -1.23 17.50
N THR A 266 -7.92 -0.01 17.74
CA THR A 266 -9.23 0.30 18.29
C THR A 266 -10.01 1.09 17.24
N ILE A 267 -11.24 0.66 16.95
CA ILE A 267 -12.11 1.28 15.94
C ILE A 267 -13.49 1.63 16.52
N ARG A 268 -14.15 2.60 15.89
CA ARG A 268 -15.60 2.77 15.97
C ARG A 268 -16.24 2.16 14.73
N VAL A 269 -16.67 0.91 14.82
CA VAL A 269 -17.15 0.11 13.67
C VAL A 269 -18.29 0.75 12.85
N LYS A 270 -19.06 1.68 13.44
CA LYS A 270 -20.17 2.38 12.76
C LYS A 270 -19.88 3.82 12.35
N SER A 271 -18.68 4.35 12.65
CA SER A 271 -18.35 5.76 12.41
C SER A 271 -17.42 5.89 11.22
N ILE A 272 -17.93 6.37 10.09
CA ILE A 272 -17.15 6.54 8.84
C ILE A 272 -17.21 7.98 8.32
N GLU A 273 -18.22 8.74 8.73
CA GLU A 273 -18.64 10.02 8.19
C GLU A 273 -17.58 11.12 8.36
N LYS A 274 -16.79 11.07 9.45
CA LYS A 274 -15.65 11.97 9.66
C LYS A 274 -14.66 11.89 8.50
N HIS A 275 -14.40 10.69 7.99
CA HIS A 275 -13.53 10.47 6.84
C HIS A 275 -14.29 10.71 5.53
N ALA A 276 -15.46 10.08 5.42
CA ALA A 276 -16.14 9.91 4.16
C ALA A 276 -16.69 11.18 3.52
N LYS A 277 -16.92 12.23 4.33
CA LYS A 277 -17.25 13.57 3.84
C LYS A 277 -16.21 14.17 2.89
N HIS A 278 -14.97 13.67 2.90
CA HIS A 278 -13.88 14.14 2.05
C HIS A 278 -13.76 13.36 0.73
N TRP A 279 -14.62 12.37 0.49
CA TRP A 279 -14.56 11.46 -0.67
C TRP A 279 -15.57 11.81 -1.78
N LEU A 280 -16.56 12.66 -1.49
CA LEU A 280 -17.78 12.83 -2.29
C LEU A 280 -17.58 13.44 -3.69
N ASP A 281 -16.54 14.24 -3.88
CA ASP A 281 -16.28 15.05 -5.07
C ASP A 281 -15.15 14.50 -5.96
N ALA A 282 -14.83 13.21 -5.84
CA ALA A 282 -13.87 12.55 -6.72
C ALA A 282 -14.55 11.95 -7.96
N ASP A 283 -13.94 12.09 -9.13
CA ASP A 283 -14.37 11.38 -10.35
C ASP A 283 -14.03 9.88 -10.27
N PHE A 284 -12.91 9.57 -9.61
CA PHE A 284 -12.42 8.21 -9.42
C PHE A 284 -12.05 8.00 -7.96
N LEU A 285 -12.72 7.04 -7.30
CA LEU A 285 -12.43 6.63 -5.92
C LEU A 285 -11.74 5.28 -5.91
N VAL A 286 -10.57 5.19 -5.29
CA VAL A 286 -9.78 3.95 -5.20
C VAL A 286 -9.57 3.60 -3.73
N PHE A 287 -10.33 2.62 -3.25
CA PHE A 287 -10.25 2.17 -1.86
C PHE A 287 -9.25 1.02 -1.70
N ASN A 288 -8.62 0.95 -0.53
CA ASN A 288 -7.91 -0.23 -0.05
C ASN A 288 -7.97 -0.28 1.48
N THR A 289 -8.05 -1.49 2.04
CA THR A 289 -7.76 -1.70 3.46
C THR A 289 -7.45 -3.17 3.71
N TYR A 290 -6.25 -3.48 4.19
CA TYR A 290 -5.88 -4.87 4.51
C TYR A 290 -4.78 -4.99 5.56
N LEU A 291 -3.67 -4.27 5.40
CA LEU A 291 -2.43 -4.57 6.12
C LEU A 291 -2.62 -4.53 7.65
N TRP A 292 -3.46 -3.62 8.13
CA TRP A 292 -3.70 -3.40 9.55
C TRP A 292 -4.70 -4.37 10.18
N TRP A 293 -5.44 -5.12 9.37
CA TRP A 293 -6.35 -6.17 9.81
C TRP A 293 -5.60 -7.48 10.11
N ARG A 294 -4.30 -7.55 9.82
CA ARG A 294 -3.49 -8.74 10.09
C ARG A 294 -3.21 -8.98 11.57
N LEU A 295 -3.50 -8.01 12.45
CA LEU A 295 -3.57 -8.26 13.88
C LEU A 295 -4.73 -9.21 14.18
N PRO A 296 -4.57 -10.22 15.04
CA PRO A 296 -5.60 -11.23 15.27
C PRO A 296 -6.87 -10.68 15.92
N ILE A 297 -6.73 -9.61 16.70
CA ILE A 297 -7.79 -8.99 17.51
C ILE A 297 -7.88 -7.50 17.21
N ILE A 298 -9.11 -7.02 17.00
CA ILE A 298 -9.46 -5.62 16.84
C ILE A 298 -10.40 -5.22 17.99
N LYS A 299 -10.12 -4.09 18.64
CA LYS A 299 -10.91 -3.56 19.75
C LYS A 299 -12.03 -2.67 19.24
N PHE A 300 -13.27 -2.97 19.60
CA PHE A 300 -14.45 -2.18 19.24
C PHE A 300 -14.79 -1.26 20.39
N LEU A 301 -14.59 0.04 20.19
CA LEU A 301 -14.81 1.03 21.23
C LEU A 301 -16.30 1.16 21.56
N LYS A 302 -16.64 1.10 22.85
CA LYS A 302 -18.02 1.27 23.35
C LYS A 302 -18.33 2.73 23.67
N GLY A 303 -19.60 3.07 23.46
CA GLY A 303 -20.21 4.34 23.86
C GLY A 303 -19.88 5.54 22.95
N PRO A 304 -20.84 6.45 22.72
CA PRO A 304 -20.54 7.77 22.17
C PRO A 304 -19.78 8.60 23.22
N GLY A 305 -18.61 9.13 22.89
CA GLY A 305 -17.82 10.03 23.75
C GLY A 305 -16.49 9.51 24.28
N SER A 306 -16.25 8.19 24.32
CA SER A 306 -14.95 7.61 24.70
C SER A 306 -13.87 8.03 23.70
N LEU A 307 -12.77 8.67 24.10
CA LEU A 307 -11.72 9.09 23.16
C LEU A 307 -10.98 7.89 22.58
N LEU A 308 -10.73 7.85 21.26
CA LEU A 308 -9.86 6.85 20.61
C LEU A 308 -8.41 6.99 21.13
N GLY A 309 -7.72 5.86 21.35
CA GLY A 309 -6.40 5.81 22.02
C GLY A 309 -6.29 6.29 23.49
N GLY A 310 -7.38 6.57 24.21
CA GLY A 310 -7.35 7.05 25.61
C GLY A 310 -7.08 5.97 26.69
N PRO A 311 -6.70 6.37 27.92
CA PRO A 311 -6.24 5.45 28.98
C PRO A 311 -7.34 4.63 29.66
N ALA A 312 -8.62 4.98 29.50
CA ALA A 312 -9.76 4.27 30.09
C ALA A 312 -10.85 4.04 29.03
N GLN A 313 -10.63 3.03 28.18
CA GLN A 313 -11.58 2.62 27.15
C GLN A 313 -12.27 1.33 27.52
N ASP A 314 -13.59 1.32 27.49
CA ASP A 314 -14.35 0.08 27.41
C ASP A 314 -14.47 -0.33 25.93
N TYR A 315 -14.09 -1.58 25.64
CA TYR A 315 -14.11 -2.12 24.29
C TYR A 315 -14.47 -3.60 24.30
N ASP A 316 -14.98 -4.09 23.17
CA ASP A 316 -15.09 -5.52 22.90
C ASP A 316 -13.92 -5.97 22.03
N GLU A 317 -13.32 -7.10 22.37
CA GLU A 317 -12.30 -7.74 21.53
C GLU A 317 -12.97 -8.61 20.47
N VAL A 318 -12.69 -8.32 19.20
CA VAL A 318 -13.31 -8.99 18.07
C VAL A 318 -12.23 -9.59 17.19
N ASN A 319 -12.41 -10.86 16.78
CA ASN A 319 -11.54 -11.48 15.79
C ASN A 319 -11.50 -10.63 14.50
N ASN A 320 -10.31 -10.48 13.95
CA ASN A 320 -10.03 -9.63 12.81
C ASN A 320 -10.87 -9.91 11.55
N VAL A 321 -11.13 -11.16 11.20
CA VAL A 321 -11.95 -11.53 10.03
C VAL A 321 -13.40 -11.07 10.23
N ARG A 322 -13.95 -11.25 11.44
CA ARG A 322 -15.28 -10.73 11.79
C ARG A 322 -15.30 -9.21 11.77
N ALA A 323 -14.27 -8.57 12.33
CA ALA A 323 -14.15 -7.12 12.37
C ALA A 323 -14.09 -6.51 10.96
N TYR A 324 -13.29 -7.10 10.07
CA TYR A 324 -13.16 -6.71 8.66
C TYR A 324 -14.52 -6.74 7.94
N LYS A 325 -15.27 -7.84 8.10
CA LYS A 325 -16.63 -7.98 7.55
C LYS A 325 -17.58 -6.90 8.04
N MET A 326 -17.52 -6.56 9.33
CA MET A 326 -18.40 -5.55 9.90
C MET A 326 -18.08 -4.15 9.39
N VAL A 327 -16.80 -3.82 9.23
CA VAL A 327 -16.39 -2.53 8.64
C VAL A 327 -16.72 -2.43 7.16
N LEU A 328 -16.49 -3.47 6.35
CA LEU A 328 -16.91 -3.45 4.95
C LEU A 328 -18.43 -3.34 4.79
N ASN A 329 -19.21 -3.85 5.74
CA ASN A 329 -20.65 -3.62 5.77
C ASN A 329 -21.01 -2.15 6.11
N THR A 330 -20.27 -1.49 7.00
CA THR A 330 -20.45 -0.05 7.28
C THR A 330 -20.06 0.79 6.05
N TRP A 331 -18.90 0.53 5.47
CA TRP A 331 -18.41 1.20 4.26
C TRP A 331 -19.35 1.01 3.08
N SER A 332 -19.80 -0.22 2.79
CA SER A 332 -20.70 -0.48 1.66
C SER A 332 -22.05 0.24 1.82
N LYS A 333 -22.62 0.26 3.03
CA LYS A 333 -23.84 1.02 3.30
C LYS A 333 -23.64 2.52 3.04
N TRP A 334 -22.51 3.07 3.48
CA TRP A 334 -22.21 4.48 3.25
C TRP A 334 -22.04 4.78 1.77
N VAL A 335 -21.25 3.99 1.04
CA VAL A 335 -21.00 4.17 -0.40
C VAL A 335 -22.30 4.13 -1.19
N HIS A 336 -23.13 3.11 -0.97
CA HIS A 336 -24.43 2.97 -1.64
C HIS A 336 -25.37 4.16 -1.39
N ALA A 337 -25.31 4.77 -0.19
CA ALA A 337 -26.20 5.85 0.19
C ALA A 337 -25.70 7.25 -0.23
N ASN A 338 -24.40 7.44 -0.46
CA ASN A 338 -23.81 8.78 -0.59
C ASN A 338 -23.07 9.03 -1.91
N ILE A 339 -22.67 8.00 -2.65
CA ILE A 339 -21.94 8.16 -3.90
C ILE A 339 -22.88 7.96 -5.09
N ASP A 340 -22.92 8.94 -5.97
CA ASP A 340 -23.63 8.88 -7.24
C ASP A 340 -22.76 8.12 -8.28
N PRO A 341 -23.12 6.87 -8.65
CA PRO A 341 -22.32 6.07 -9.59
C PRO A 341 -22.33 6.64 -11.02
N ALA A 342 -23.22 7.58 -11.35
CA ALA A 342 -23.20 8.28 -12.63
C ALA A 342 -22.08 9.33 -12.71
N LYS A 343 -21.60 9.83 -11.56
CA LYS A 343 -20.54 10.85 -11.47
C LYS A 343 -19.19 10.29 -11.08
N THR A 344 -19.18 9.26 -10.24
CA THR A 344 -17.95 8.71 -9.66
C THR A 344 -17.79 7.23 -10.00
N LYS A 345 -16.69 6.86 -10.65
CA LYS A 345 -16.31 5.44 -10.78
C LYS A 345 -15.54 5.02 -9.53
N MET A 346 -15.90 3.86 -8.98
CA MET A 346 -15.33 3.36 -7.74
C MET A 346 -14.57 2.06 -7.96
N PHE A 347 -13.45 1.94 -7.27
CA PHE A 347 -12.53 0.82 -7.34
C PHE A 347 -12.15 0.37 -5.93
N PHE A 348 -11.90 -0.93 -5.77
CA PHE A 348 -11.34 -1.48 -4.54
C PHE A 348 -10.15 -2.35 -4.89
N MET A 349 -8.99 -2.03 -4.32
CA MET A 349 -7.74 -2.74 -4.57
C MET A 349 -7.68 -4.03 -3.74
N GLY A 350 -7.22 -5.12 -4.35
CA GLY A 350 -6.96 -6.40 -3.69
C GLY A 350 -5.96 -6.36 -2.54
N LEU A 351 -5.84 -7.50 -1.87
CA LEU A 351 -4.91 -7.68 -0.75
C LEU A 351 -3.48 -7.74 -1.29
N THR A 352 -2.50 -7.29 -0.51
CA THR A 352 -1.08 -7.37 -0.90
C THR A 352 -0.38 -8.50 -0.15
N ALA A 353 0.50 -9.23 -0.85
CA ALA A 353 1.45 -10.15 -0.24
C ALA A 353 2.46 -9.41 0.66
N THR A 354 3.07 -10.12 1.60
CA THR A 354 3.97 -9.54 2.61
C THR A 354 5.28 -10.28 2.83
N HIS A 355 5.46 -11.43 2.17
CA HIS A 355 6.69 -12.21 2.08
C HIS A 355 7.46 -12.31 3.41
N SER A 356 6.74 -12.62 4.49
CA SER A 356 7.29 -12.64 5.85
C SER A 356 8.01 -13.95 6.19
N LYS A 357 7.82 -15.01 5.38
CA LYS A 357 8.39 -16.33 5.61
C LYS A 357 9.01 -16.90 4.33
N ALA A 358 10.33 -16.99 4.29
CA ALA A 358 11.03 -17.53 3.13
C ALA A 358 10.77 -19.01 2.87
N THR A 359 10.31 -19.76 3.89
CA THR A 359 9.89 -21.16 3.73
C THR A 359 8.77 -21.34 2.72
N ASP A 360 7.95 -20.31 2.50
CA ASP A 360 6.84 -20.38 1.54
C ASP A 360 7.36 -20.63 0.12
N TRP A 361 8.57 -20.13 -0.21
CA TRP A 361 9.25 -20.34 -1.50
C TRP A 361 10.52 -21.21 -1.38
N GLY A 362 10.62 -22.07 -0.37
CA GLY A 362 11.74 -23.01 -0.20
C GLY A 362 13.02 -22.40 0.38
N GLY A 363 12.95 -21.19 0.92
CA GLY A 363 14.05 -20.52 1.63
C GLY A 363 14.23 -20.99 3.09
N LYS A 364 15.09 -20.28 3.82
CA LYS A 364 15.45 -20.62 5.22
C LYS A 364 14.29 -20.35 6.20
N ARG A 365 14.25 -21.10 7.31
CA ARG A 365 13.20 -21.01 8.34
C ARG A 365 13.07 -19.63 8.98
N ASP A 366 14.19 -18.92 9.11
CA ASP A 366 14.30 -17.58 9.68
C ASP A 366 14.43 -16.48 8.62
N GLY A 367 14.27 -16.83 7.33
CA GLY A 367 14.31 -15.87 6.24
C GLY A 367 12.98 -15.17 6.01
N SER A 368 13.04 -13.95 5.45
CA SER A 368 11.93 -13.16 4.95
C SER A 368 12.23 -12.67 3.52
N CYS A 369 11.60 -11.58 3.07
CA CYS A 369 11.94 -10.90 1.81
C CYS A 369 13.37 -10.33 1.76
N TYR A 370 14.10 -10.30 2.87
CA TYR A 370 15.47 -9.74 2.90
C TYR A 370 16.42 -10.54 2.00
N LYS A 371 17.14 -9.81 1.14
CA LYS A 371 18.08 -10.33 0.11
C LYS A 371 17.42 -11.14 -1.00
N GLU A 372 16.09 -11.14 -1.10
CA GLU A 372 15.41 -11.70 -2.26
C GLU A 372 15.54 -10.72 -3.45
N ILE A 373 16.07 -11.19 -4.58
CA ILE A 373 16.38 -10.36 -5.76
C ILE A 373 15.73 -10.86 -7.06
N GLU A 374 15.04 -12.00 -6.98
CA GLU A 374 14.30 -12.60 -8.09
C GLU A 374 12.89 -12.99 -7.60
N PRO A 375 11.85 -12.89 -8.45
CA PRO A 375 10.51 -13.30 -8.09
C PRO A 375 10.40 -14.83 -7.95
N VAL A 376 9.27 -15.28 -7.42
CA VAL A 376 8.86 -16.68 -7.49
C VAL A 376 8.27 -16.94 -8.87
N MET A 377 8.93 -17.79 -9.66
CA MET A 377 8.48 -18.14 -11.02
C MET A 377 7.45 -19.27 -11.07
N LYS A 378 7.12 -19.88 -9.92
CA LYS A 378 6.10 -20.91 -9.84
C LYS A 378 4.73 -20.28 -10.11
N GLU A 379 4.08 -20.73 -11.18
CA GLU A 379 2.72 -20.30 -11.51
C GLU A 379 1.73 -20.68 -10.41
N GLY A 380 0.77 -19.80 -10.14
CA GLY A 380 -0.23 -20.00 -9.09
C GLY A 380 0.35 -20.02 -7.67
N PHE A 381 1.53 -19.43 -7.45
CA PHE A 381 2.13 -19.33 -6.13
C PHE A 381 1.29 -18.50 -5.15
N TRP A 382 1.24 -18.95 -3.89
CA TRP A 382 0.58 -18.28 -2.78
C TRP A 382 1.45 -18.36 -1.52
N GLU A 383 1.66 -17.22 -0.87
CA GLU A 383 2.26 -17.19 0.47
C GLU A 383 1.26 -17.65 1.53
N SER A 384 1.77 -18.20 2.62
CA SER A 384 0.96 -18.63 3.77
C SER A 384 0.37 -17.45 4.56
N GLY A 385 0.94 -16.26 4.39
CA GLY A 385 0.56 -15.03 5.10
C GLY A 385 -0.66 -14.29 4.56
N THR A 386 -1.16 -14.64 3.36
CA THR A 386 -2.33 -14.00 2.76
C THR A 386 -3.63 -14.57 3.35
N ASP A 387 -4.51 -13.70 3.85
CA ASP A 387 -5.79 -14.13 4.45
C ASP A 387 -6.89 -14.25 3.38
N LEU A 388 -7.04 -15.45 2.84
CA LEU A 388 -8.07 -15.75 1.83
C LEU A 388 -9.51 -15.61 2.37
N LYS A 389 -9.73 -15.65 3.69
CA LYS A 389 -11.08 -15.38 4.25
C LYS A 389 -11.43 -13.91 4.13
N MET A 390 -10.47 -13.01 4.36
CA MET A 390 -10.66 -11.58 4.15
C MET A 390 -10.88 -11.24 2.67
N LEU A 391 -10.13 -11.88 1.75
CA LEU A 391 -10.35 -11.73 0.31
C LEU A 391 -11.79 -12.08 -0.09
N ARG A 392 -12.29 -13.25 0.34
CA ARG A 392 -13.68 -13.68 0.06
C ARG A 392 -14.74 -12.75 0.67
N ILE A 393 -14.45 -12.15 1.84
CA ILE A 393 -15.35 -11.17 2.46
C ILE A 393 -15.40 -9.89 1.63
N LEU A 394 -14.26 -9.44 1.10
CA LEU A 394 -14.19 -8.30 0.21
C LEU A 394 -15.01 -8.57 -1.06
N GLU A 395 -14.72 -9.66 -1.78
CA GLU A 395 -15.46 -10.07 -2.99
C GLU A 395 -16.97 -10.14 -2.72
N SER A 396 -17.38 -10.82 -1.64
CA SER A 396 -18.80 -10.91 -1.26
C SER A 396 -19.43 -9.56 -0.96
N SER A 397 -18.68 -8.61 -0.40
CA SER A 397 -19.18 -7.26 -0.11
C SER A 397 -19.36 -6.44 -1.40
N LEU A 398 -18.44 -6.57 -2.35
CA LEU A 398 -18.52 -5.90 -3.66
C LEU A 398 -19.67 -6.47 -4.50
N GLU A 399 -19.85 -7.80 -4.54
CA GLU A 399 -20.97 -8.43 -5.26
C GLU A 399 -22.32 -8.02 -4.67
N LYS A 400 -22.44 -7.92 -3.34
CA LYS A 400 -23.67 -7.43 -2.69
C LYS A 400 -23.96 -5.96 -2.98
N LEU A 401 -22.93 -5.13 -3.14
CA LEU A 401 -23.08 -3.74 -3.56
C LEU A 401 -23.56 -3.67 -5.02
N LYS A 402 -22.93 -4.45 -5.90
CA LYS A 402 -23.29 -4.53 -7.31
C LYS A 402 -24.73 -4.98 -7.49
N ALA A 403 -25.18 -5.98 -6.74
CA ALA A 403 -26.58 -6.43 -6.73
C ALA A 403 -27.59 -5.36 -6.27
N LYS A 404 -27.13 -4.31 -5.57
CA LYS A 404 -27.94 -3.15 -5.16
C LYS A 404 -27.84 -1.97 -6.13
N GLY A 405 -27.15 -2.13 -7.27
CA GLY A 405 -26.98 -1.08 -8.27
C GLY A 405 -25.78 -0.16 -8.04
N THR A 406 -24.91 -0.46 -7.07
CA THR A 406 -23.68 0.32 -6.83
C THR A 406 -22.47 -0.52 -7.22
N ASN A 407 -21.92 -0.25 -8.40
CA ASN A 407 -20.74 -0.97 -8.87
C ASN A 407 -19.45 -0.39 -8.28
N VAL A 408 -18.70 -1.22 -7.56
CA VAL A 408 -17.32 -0.92 -7.14
C VAL A 408 -16.44 -1.99 -7.79
N GLN A 409 -15.64 -1.58 -8.78
CA GLN A 409 -14.82 -2.50 -9.55
C GLN A 409 -13.67 -3.05 -8.69
N PHE A 410 -13.60 -4.37 -8.59
CA PHE A 410 -12.47 -5.01 -7.93
C PHE A 410 -11.23 -4.98 -8.83
N ILE A 411 -10.11 -4.46 -8.32
CA ILE A 411 -8.80 -4.53 -8.96
C ILE A 411 -8.00 -5.63 -8.26
N ASN A 412 -8.07 -6.86 -8.79
CA ASN A 412 -7.56 -8.05 -8.11
C ASN A 412 -6.04 -8.21 -8.24
N ILE A 413 -5.29 -7.41 -7.51
CA ILE A 413 -3.82 -7.49 -7.43
C ILE A 413 -3.32 -8.63 -6.51
N THR A 414 -4.23 -9.40 -5.91
CA THR A 414 -3.86 -10.29 -4.79
C THR A 414 -2.92 -11.40 -5.20
N GLN A 415 -3.23 -12.09 -6.30
CA GLN A 415 -2.41 -13.20 -6.80
C GLN A 415 -1.10 -12.69 -7.42
N LEU A 416 -1.15 -11.63 -8.23
CA LEU A 416 0.04 -11.15 -8.93
C LEU A 416 1.12 -10.63 -7.97
N THR A 417 0.74 -10.11 -6.79
CA THR A 417 1.71 -9.66 -5.79
C THR A 417 2.44 -10.83 -5.11
N GLN A 418 1.88 -12.05 -5.09
CA GLN A 418 2.47 -13.23 -4.42
C GLN A 418 3.83 -13.62 -5.00
N ALA A 419 4.05 -13.39 -6.29
CA ALA A 419 5.32 -13.75 -6.93
C ALA A 419 6.46 -12.80 -6.56
N ARG A 420 6.17 -11.59 -6.06
CA ARG A 420 7.10 -10.46 -6.10
C ARG A 420 7.89 -10.23 -4.82
N LYS A 421 8.35 -11.31 -4.18
CA LYS A 421 9.21 -11.26 -2.99
C LYS A 421 10.45 -10.37 -3.14
N ASP A 422 10.90 -10.15 -4.37
CA ASP A 422 12.04 -9.32 -4.74
C ASP A 422 11.80 -7.81 -4.61
N ALA A 423 10.56 -7.33 -4.67
CA ALA A 423 10.29 -5.91 -4.90
C ALA A 423 10.06 -5.08 -3.63
N HIS A 424 10.29 -5.64 -2.44
CA HIS A 424 10.14 -4.93 -1.17
C HIS A 424 11.33 -4.02 -0.84
N PRO A 425 11.14 -2.93 -0.08
CA PRO A 425 12.23 -2.08 0.39
C PRO A 425 13.23 -2.82 1.27
N THR A 426 12.77 -3.78 2.08
CA THR A 426 13.59 -4.48 3.06
C THR A 426 14.22 -3.47 4.05
N VAL A 427 15.54 -3.31 4.04
CA VAL A 427 16.29 -2.32 4.81
C VAL A 427 16.61 -1.05 4.00
N HIS A 428 16.37 -1.06 2.70
CA HIS A 428 16.71 0.03 1.77
C HIS A 428 15.60 1.08 1.75
N ARG A 429 15.48 1.82 2.84
CA ARG A 429 14.43 2.83 3.01
C ARG A 429 14.81 3.87 4.05
N ARG A 430 14.15 5.02 3.98
CA ARG A 430 14.20 6.01 5.06
C ARG A 430 13.67 5.41 6.37
N LEU A 431 14.53 5.39 7.38
CA LEU A 431 14.16 5.03 8.73
C LEU A 431 13.73 6.28 9.50
N TRP A 432 12.46 6.32 9.89
CA TRP A 432 11.89 7.44 10.66
C TRP A 432 12.25 7.40 12.15
N ARG A 433 12.80 6.27 12.62
CA ARG A 433 13.34 6.08 13.97
C ARG A 433 14.64 5.27 13.84
N PRO A 434 15.65 5.51 14.69
CA PRO A 434 16.82 4.65 14.75
C PRO A 434 16.42 3.19 14.99
N LEU A 435 17.15 2.26 14.37
CA LEU A 435 17.02 0.84 14.69
C LEU A 435 17.58 0.56 16.08
N THR A 436 16.98 -0.38 16.80
CA THR A 436 17.57 -0.92 18.02
C THR A 436 18.80 -1.78 17.70
N ASP A 437 19.67 -2.02 18.68
CA ASP A 437 20.83 -2.91 18.52
C ASP A 437 20.43 -4.30 18.02
N GLU A 438 19.29 -4.83 18.47
CA GLU A 438 18.76 -6.11 17.99
C GLU A 438 18.38 -6.05 16.50
N GLN A 439 17.76 -4.96 16.06
CA GLN A 439 17.35 -4.75 14.67
C GLN A 439 18.54 -4.55 13.74
N ILE A 440 19.63 -3.94 14.24
CA ILE A 440 20.89 -3.80 13.52
C ILE A 440 21.57 -5.16 13.37
N LYS A 441 21.61 -5.96 14.45
CA LYS A 441 22.17 -7.33 14.43
C LYS A 441 21.34 -8.29 13.58
N ASN A 442 20.04 -8.04 13.44
CA ASN A 442 19.11 -8.90 12.69
C ASN A 442 18.33 -8.13 11.60
N PRO A 443 18.98 -7.76 10.48
CA PRO A 443 18.34 -7.07 9.35
C PRO A 443 17.09 -7.78 8.79
N GLN A 444 17.07 -9.12 8.86
CA GLN A 444 15.92 -9.95 8.50
C GLN A 444 14.65 -9.58 9.29
N ARG A 445 14.79 -9.26 10.58
CA ARG A 445 13.67 -8.91 11.48
C ARG A 445 13.24 -7.45 11.36
N SER A 446 14.11 -6.58 10.85
CA SER A 446 13.84 -5.15 10.65
C SER A 446 13.45 -4.79 9.21
N SER A 447 13.45 -5.78 8.32
CA SER A 447 13.07 -5.64 6.92
C SER A 447 11.60 -5.31 6.76
N ASP A 448 11.31 -4.29 5.96
CA ASP A 448 9.97 -4.02 5.50
C ASP A 448 9.66 -4.91 4.31
N CYS A 449 8.83 -5.92 4.56
CA CYS A 449 8.28 -6.81 3.54
C CYS A 449 6.83 -6.49 3.20
N THR A 450 6.31 -5.33 3.60
CA THR A 450 4.88 -4.98 3.45
C THR A 450 4.64 -3.90 2.41
N HIS A 451 5.58 -2.95 2.30
CA HIS A 451 5.58 -1.90 1.28
C HIS A 451 6.43 -2.33 0.09
N TRP A 452 6.43 -1.53 -0.98
CA TRP A 452 7.03 -1.86 -2.27
C TRP A 452 7.96 -0.73 -2.71
N CYS A 453 9.13 -1.09 -3.21
CA CYS A 453 10.03 -0.15 -3.86
C CYS A 453 9.35 0.52 -5.05
N LEU A 454 9.69 1.79 -5.29
CA LEU A 454 9.29 2.53 -6.48
C LEU A 454 10.54 3.01 -7.25
N PRO A 455 10.58 2.91 -8.59
CA PRO A 455 9.60 2.23 -9.45
C PRO A 455 9.54 0.72 -9.18
N GLY A 456 8.40 0.08 -9.43
CA GLY A 456 8.19 -1.33 -9.10
C GLY A 456 6.75 -1.83 -9.21
N VAL A 457 6.38 -2.78 -8.35
CA VAL A 457 5.10 -3.50 -8.39
C VAL A 457 3.85 -2.59 -8.40
N PRO A 458 3.79 -1.49 -7.62
CA PRO A 458 2.63 -0.59 -7.66
C PRO A 458 2.43 0.13 -8.99
N ASP A 459 3.46 0.25 -9.83
CA ASP A 459 3.31 0.83 -11.18
C ASP A 459 2.37 -0.06 -12.01
N ILE A 460 2.52 -1.38 -11.93
CA ILE A 460 1.62 -2.34 -12.58
C ILE A 460 0.19 -2.25 -12.05
N TRP A 461 0.02 -2.01 -10.74
CA TRP A 461 -1.33 -1.82 -10.17
C TRP A 461 -2.01 -0.60 -10.76
N ASN A 462 -1.25 0.47 -11.00
CA ASN A 462 -1.74 1.69 -11.61
C ASN A 462 -2.03 1.52 -13.09
N GLU A 463 -1.21 0.77 -13.84
CA GLU A 463 -1.55 0.43 -15.22
C GLU A 463 -2.86 -0.37 -15.28
N LEU A 464 -3.04 -1.38 -14.42
CA LEU A 464 -4.27 -2.18 -14.33
C LEU A 464 -5.47 -1.31 -13.98
N LEU A 465 -5.34 -0.45 -12.97
CA LEU A 465 -6.37 0.49 -12.56
C LEU A 465 -6.78 1.41 -13.71
N LEU A 466 -5.82 2.02 -14.41
CA LEU A 466 -6.10 2.96 -15.49
C LEU A 466 -6.68 2.26 -16.73
N ALA A 467 -6.27 1.02 -17.01
CA ALA A 467 -6.89 0.19 -18.03
C ALA A 467 -8.38 -0.05 -17.75
N TYR A 468 -8.78 -0.22 -16.49
CA TYR A 468 -10.18 -0.32 -16.09
C TYR A 468 -10.91 1.02 -16.10
N ILE A 469 -10.28 2.10 -15.62
CA ILE A 469 -10.88 3.44 -15.61
C ILE A 469 -11.27 3.86 -17.04
N PHE A 470 -10.38 3.61 -17.99
CA PHE A 470 -10.46 4.09 -19.37
C PHE A 470 -10.64 3.00 -20.41
N ARG A 471 -11.12 1.81 -20.00
CA ARG A 471 -11.54 0.77 -20.93
C ARG A 471 -12.55 1.40 -21.89
N SER A 472 -12.26 1.34 -23.19
CA SER A 472 -13.18 1.80 -24.22
C SER A 472 -14.43 0.92 -24.16
N THR A 473 -15.51 1.45 -23.61
CA THR A 473 -16.84 0.96 -23.98
C THR A 473 -17.07 1.47 -25.40
N GLU A 474 -16.60 0.73 -26.40
CA GLU A 474 -17.21 0.86 -27.72
C GLU A 474 -18.65 0.36 -27.54
N THR A 475 -19.54 1.28 -27.19
CA THR A 475 -20.96 1.08 -27.41
C THR A 475 -21.09 0.84 -28.91
N ALA A 476 -21.38 -0.39 -29.30
CA ALA A 476 -21.89 -0.71 -30.62
C ALA A 476 -23.17 0.10 -30.81
N SER A 477 -23.01 1.27 -31.42
CA SER A 477 -24.10 2.03 -32.01
C SER A 477 -23.96 1.86 -33.52
N GLU A 478 -24.59 0.81 -34.04
CA GLU A 478 -25.21 0.80 -35.37
C GLU A 478 -26.63 0.26 -35.24
#